data_AF-A0A3M1SQH9-F1
#
_entry.id   AF-A0A3M1SQH9-F1
#
_cell.length_a   1.000
_cell.length_b   1.000
_cell.length_c   1.000
_cell.angle_alpha   90.00
_cell.angle_beta   90.00
_cell.angle_gamma   90.00
#
_symmetry.space_group_name_H-M   'P 1'
#
loop_
_entity.id
_entity.type
_entity.pdbx_description
1 polymer ?
#
loop_
_entity_poly.entity_id
_entity_poly.type
_entity_poly.pdbx_seq_one_letter_code
_entity_poly.pdbx_strand_id
1 'polypeptide(L)'
;MAVLGACWALPGPAGAQEPSLRKLEEARNRALAAHHDAIVRVRLLEQQLARRRAALRMQTERVRRLQAEPAGVLRNAQLQAARREQNHAAAEVAGVEVRLREARDTQRVRRLELVRASWAWVARLLETAGRAWRIGRKKQAREHTDRALAELERLEALESIEDPPEEEFRPRPVDPDAPTPVLRDLVELYAALEDGARERARSLAPVEEKLRTRVAHLDRLVRYAYAVPTLAERLRRARRDLERVSGLRRGAEERARRYAGSREEIERVLSARALRLEGLDRSRRP
;
A
#
# COMPACT_ATOMS: atom_id res chain seq x y z
N MET A 1 -5.42 -2.12 -10.37
CA MET A 1 -6.26 -1.37 -9.40
C MET A 1 -7.54 -2.13 -9.00
N ALA A 2 -7.48 -3.44 -8.72
CA ALA A 2 -8.65 -4.19 -8.16
C ALA A 2 -8.31 -5.57 -7.55
N VAL A 3 -7.17 -5.73 -6.84
CA VAL A 3 -6.80 -7.06 -6.27
C VAL A 3 -6.48 -7.03 -4.76
N LEU A 4 -6.50 -5.86 -4.10
CA LEU A 4 -6.19 -5.75 -2.67
C LEU A 4 -7.40 -5.89 -1.73
N GLY A 5 -8.58 -6.22 -2.28
CA GLY A 5 -9.87 -6.27 -1.56
C GLY A 5 -10.17 -7.54 -0.78
N ALA A 6 -9.47 -8.66 -1.00
CA ALA A 6 -9.92 -9.99 -0.52
C ALA A 6 -8.99 -10.69 0.49
N CYS A 7 -8.00 -10.00 1.08
CA CYS A 7 -6.93 -10.68 1.81
C CYS A 7 -7.22 -11.11 3.26
N TRP A 8 -8.40 -10.82 3.84
CA TRP A 8 -8.67 -11.07 5.27
C TRP A 8 -10.02 -11.73 5.59
N ALA A 9 -10.68 -12.35 4.62
CA ALA A 9 -11.78 -13.27 4.95
C ALA A 9 -11.21 -14.48 5.72
N LEU A 10 -11.33 -14.48 7.05
CA LEU A 10 -11.19 -15.70 7.85
C LEU A 10 -12.31 -16.69 7.47
N PRO A 11 -12.13 -18.00 7.69
CA PRO A 11 -12.98 -19.05 7.12
C PRO A 11 -14.44 -18.81 7.47
N GLY A 12 -15.29 -19.13 6.48
CA GLY A 12 -16.70 -18.77 6.40
C GLY A 12 -17.62 -19.35 7.48
N PRO A 13 -18.94 -19.28 7.25
CA PRO A 13 -19.98 -19.33 8.28
C PRO A 13 -19.96 -20.61 9.12
N ALA A 14 -20.53 -20.51 10.32
CA ALA A 14 -20.72 -21.59 11.29
C ALA A 14 -21.17 -22.90 10.60
N GLY A 15 -20.25 -23.86 10.50
CA GLY A 15 -20.49 -25.14 9.80
C GLY A 15 -19.24 -25.73 9.11
N ALA A 16 -18.24 -24.91 8.78
CA ALA A 16 -16.97 -25.43 8.27
C ALA A 16 -16.15 -26.07 9.41
N GLN A 17 -15.72 -27.33 9.25
CA GLN A 17 -14.76 -27.97 10.17
C GLN A 17 -13.52 -27.08 10.30
N GLU A 18 -13.26 -26.59 11.52
CA GLU A 18 -12.07 -25.80 11.78
C GLU A 18 -10.81 -26.58 11.37
N PRO A 19 -9.91 -26.00 10.56
CA PRO A 19 -8.73 -26.69 10.09
C PRO A 19 -7.86 -27.15 11.26
N SER A 20 -7.35 -28.38 11.18
CA SER A 20 -6.47 -28.94 12.20
C SER A 20 -5.16 -28.14 12.30
N LEU A 21 -4.52 -28.18 13.47
CA LEU A 21 -3.25 -27.47 13.70
C LEU A 21 -2.17 -27.87 12.69
N ARG A 22 -2.15 -29.16 12.29
CA ARG A 22 -1.27 -29.69 11.25
C ARG A 22 -1.55 -29.10 9.87
N LYS A 23 -2.83 -28.99 9.46
CA LYS A 23 -3.20 -28.37 8.17
C LYS A 23 -2.82 -26.89 8.11
N LEU A 24 -2.97 -26.17 9.22
CA LEU A 24 -2.56 -24.76 9.32
C LEU A 24 -1.03 -24.61 9.28
N GLU A 25 -0.30 -25.51 9.94
CA GLU A 25 1.17 -25.55 9.88
C GLU A 25 1.67 -25.82 8.46
N GLU A 26 1.08 -26.79 7.76
CA GLU A 26 1.40 -27.09 6.36
C GLU A 26 1.08 -25.90 5.43
N ALA A 27 -0.06 -25.22 5.63
CA ALA A 27 -0.41 -24.03 4.86
C ALA A 27 0.58 -22.89 5.11
N ARG A 28 0.97 -22.66 6.36
CA ARG A 28 1.99 -21.67 6.75
C ARG A 28 3.35 -21.99 6.15
N ASN A 29 3.78 -23.26 6.18
CA ASN A 29 5.06 -23.68 5.61
C ASN A 29 5.07 -23.55 4.07
N ARG A 30 3.96 -23.85 3.38
CA ARG A 30 3.82 -23.58 1.94
C ARG A 30 3.92 -22.09 1.62
N ALA A 31 3.24 -21.24 2.40
CA ALA A 31 3.30 -19.78 2.22
C ALA A 31 4.71 -19.23 2.48
N LEU A 32 5.43 -19.80 3.46
CA LEU A 32 6.81 -19.44 3.77
C LEU A 32 7.75 -19.78 2.60
N ALA A 33 7.64 -20.99 2.05
CA ALA A 33 8.42 -21.40 0.88
C ALA A 33 8.14 -20.48 -0.33
N ALA A 34 6.88 -20.23 -0.64
CA ALA A 34 6.49 -19.34 -1.74
C ALA A 34 6.99 -17.90 -1.55
N HIS A 35 7.00 -17.38 -0.32
CA HIS A 35 7.57 -16.07 -0.03
C HIS A 35 9.10 -16.06 -0.20
N HIS A 36 9.78 -17.11 0.24
CA HIS A 36 11.22 -17.25 0.05
C HIS A 36 11.61 -17.29 -1.43
N ASP A 37 10.92 -18.08 -2.25
CA ASP A 37 11.13 -18.16 -3.70
C ASP A 37 10.93 -16.79 -4.36
N ALA A 38 9.92 -16.03 -3.93
CA ALA A 38 9.69 -14.68 -4.42
C ALA A 38 10.84 -13.71 -4.06
N ILE A 39 11.40 -13.79 -2.85
CA ILE A 39 12.58 -13.00 -2.44
C ILE A 39 13.78 -13.35 -3.33
N VAL A 40 14.04 -14.65 -3.54
CA VAL A 40 15.16 -15.11 -4.38
C VAL A 40 15.01 -14.59 -5.81
N ARG A 41 13.80 -14.64 -6.37
CA ARG A 41 13.50 -14.12 -7.71
C ARG A 41 13.74 -12.62 -7.84
N VAL A 42 13.32 -11.82 -6.85
CA VAL A 42 13.57 -10.37 -6.83
C VAL A 42 15.08 -10.09 -6.80
N ARG A 43 15.82 -10.77 -5.91
CA ARG A 43 17.29 -10.61 -5.82
C ARG A 43 18.00 -10.96 -7.13
N LEU A 44 17.59 -12.05 -7.78
CA LEU A 44 18.16 -12.45 -9.07
C LEU A 44 17.93 -11.36 -10.14
N LEU A 45 16.72 -10.81 -10.22
CA LEU A 45 16.38 -9.75 -11.17
C LEU A 45 17.12 -8.44 -10.86
N GLU A 46 17.35 -8.10 -9.59
CA GLU A 46 18.17 -6.95 -9.21
C GLU A 46 19.62 -7.11 -9.66
N GLN A 47 20.21 -8.30 -9.48
CA GLN A 47 21.55 -8.61 -9.99
C GLN A 47 21.62 -8.55 -11.51
N GLN A 48 20.61 -9.08 -12.21
CA GLN A 48 20.51 -8.98 -13.67
C GLN A 48 20.41 -7.53 -14.12
N LEU A 49 19.57 -6.72 -13.47
CA LEU A 49 19.41 -5.30 -13.78
C LEU A 49 20.72 -4.54 -13.59
N ALA A 50 21.44 -4.80 -12.50
CA ALA A 50 22.74 -4.19 -12.23
C ALA A 50 23.76 -4.49 -13.36
N ARG A 51 23.84 -5.77 -13.79
CA ARG A 51 24.70 -6.18 -14.91
C ARG A 51 24.32 -5.51 -16.22
N ARG A 52 23.03 -5.46 -16.56
CA ARG A 52 22.53 -4.84 -17.80
C ARG A 52 22.72 -3.32 -17.81
N ARG A 53 22.50 -2.64 -16.68
CA ARG A 53 22.81 -1.20 -16.53
C ARG A 53 24.31 -0.90 -16.65
N ALA A 54 25.19 -1.81 -16.21
CA ALA A 54 26.62 -1.66 -16.44
C ALA A 54 26.97 -1.78 -17.93
N ALA A 55 26.41 -2.77 -18.63
CA ALA A 55 26.58 -2.93 -20.08
C ALA A 55 26.08 -1.71 -20.88
N LEU A 56 24.89 -1.19 -20.54
CA LEU A 56 24.33 0.01 -21.18
C LEU A 56 25.23 1.24 -20.97
N ARG A 57 25.84 1.39 -19.79
CA ARG A 57 26.81 2.47 -19.53
C ARG A 57 28.03 2.36 -20.45
N MET A 58 28.59 1.16 -20.63
CA MET A 58 29.71 0.95 -21.56
C MET A 58 29.34 1.29 -23.01
N GLN A 59 28.15 0.88 -23.47
CA GLN A 59 27.70 1.19 -24.83
C GLN A 59 27.44 2.68 -25.03
N THR A 60 26.86 3.34 -24.03
CA THR A 60 26.64 4.79 -24.05
C THR A 60 27.96 5.54 -24.14
N GLU A 61 28.98 5.10 -23.40
CA GLU A 61 30.32 5.68 -23.45
C GLU A 61 31.00 5.44 -24.81
N ARG A 62 30.85 4.25 -25.40
CA ARG A 62 31.34 3.97 -26.75
C ARG A 62 30.71 4.89 -27.81
N VAL A 63 29.40 5.11 -27.74
CA VAL A 63 28.70 6.05 -28.62
C VAL A 63 29.22 7.48 -28.43
N ARG A 64 29.46 7.91 -27.19
CA ARG A 64 30.04 9.24 -26.90
C ARG A 64 31.44 9.41 -27.49
N ARG A 65 32.31 8.40 -27.37
CA ARG A 65 33.67 8.43 -27.96
C ARG A 65 33.62 8.56 -29.48
N LEU A 66 32.81 7.74 -30.15
CA LEU A 66 32.61 7.81 -31.61
C LEU A 66 31.98 9.15 -32.05
N GLN A 67 31.22 9.82 -31.17
CA GLN A 67 30.68 11.16 -31.43
C GLN A 67 31.73 12.27 -31.36
N ALA A 68 32.82 12.08 -30.62
CA ALA A 68 33.89 13.05 -30.48
C ALA A 68 34.94 13.00 -31.62
N GLU A 69 35.01 11.89 -32.37
CA GLU A 69 35.93 11.74 -33.51
C GLU A 69 35.55 12.62 -34.71
N PRO A 70 36.52 13.09 -35.53
CA PRO A 70 36.24 13.88 -36.73
C PRO A 70 35.41 13.11 -37.77
N ALA A 71 34.51 13.79 -38.47
CA ALA A 71 33.53 13.15 -39.36
C ALA A 71 34.15 12.43 -40.56
N GLY A 72 33.68 11.20 -40.82
CA GLY A 72 34.06 10.37 -41.97
C GLY A 72 33.03 9.28 -42.24
N VAL A 73 33.00 8.74 -43.47
CA VAL A 73 32.00 7.75 -43.91
C VAL A 73 32.05 6.45 -43.07
N LEU A 74 33.25 5.95 -42.78
CA LEU A 74 33.45 4.76 -41.94
C LEU A 74 32.99 5.00 -40.49
N ARG A 75 33.23 6.20 -39.95
CA ARG A 75 32.77 6.61 -38.62
C ARG A 75 31.23 6.64 -38.55
N ASN A 76 30.55 7.17 -39.57
CA ASN A 76 29.09 7.24 -39.59
C ASN A 76 28.45 5.84 -39.55
N ALA A 77 29.01 4.87 -40.27
CA ALA A 77 28.56 3.48 -40.22
C ALA A 77 28.78 2.86 -38.84
N GLN A 78 29.95 3.06 -38.23
CA GLN A 78 30.28 2.59 -36.88
C GLN A 78 29.38 3.22 -35.81
N LEU A 79 29.09 4.51 -35.92
CA LEU A 79 28.19 5.21 -35.01
C LEU A 79 26.75 4.69 -35.10
N GLN A 80 26.26 4.40 -36.32
CA GLN A 80 24.94 3.79 -36.49
C GLN A 80 24.86 2.39 -35.89
N ALA A 81 25.89 1.56 -36.08
CA ALA A 81 25.97 0.23 -35.46
C ALA A 81 25.99 0.33 -33.92
N ALA A 82 26.82 1.20 -33.36
CA ALA A 82 26.91 1.42 -31.92
C ALA A 82 25.59 1.94 -31.32
N ARG A 83 24.85 2.81 -32.03
CA ARG A 83 23.50 3.25 -31.62
C ARG A 83 22.48 2.11 -31.62
N ARG A 84 22.52 1.20 -32.60
CA ARG A 84 21.64 0.01 -32.61
C ARG A 84 21.92 -0.89 -31.41
N GLU A 85 23.19 -1.13 -31.09
CA GLU A 85 23.61 -1.90 -29.91
C GLU A 85 23.18 -1.21 -28.60
N GLN A 86 23.34 0.12 -28.51
CA GLN A 86 22.88 0.91 -27.35
C GLN A 86 21.36 0.81 -27.17
N ASN A 87 20.59 0.95 -28.25
CA ASN A 87 19.13 0.84 -28.21
C ASN A 87 18.68 -0.56 -27.80
N HIS A 88 19.35 -1.60 -28.28
CA HIS A 88 19.09 -2.97 -27.86
C HIS A 88 19.36 -3.17 -26.36
N ALA A 89 20.51 -2.70 -25.86
CA ALA A 89 20.84 -2.76 -24.43
C ALA A 89 19.86 -1.98 -23.56
N ALA A 90 19.36 -0.83 -24.04
CA ALA A 90 18.35 -0.04 -23.35
C ALA A 90 17.00 -0.79 -23.27
N ALA A 91 16.59 -1.46 -24.35
CA ALA A 91 15.39 -2.28 -24.38
C ALA A 91 15.50 -3.48 -23.41
N GLU A 92 16.66 -4.13 -23.33
CA GLU A 92 16.91 -5.20 -22.35
C GLU A 92 16.81 -4.70 -20.90
N VAL A 93 17.37 -3.53 -20.59
CA VAL A 93 17.25 -2.90 -19.25
C VAL A 93 15.79 -2.66 -18.91
N ALA A 94 15.03 -2.02 -19.81
CA ALA A 94 13.60 -1.78 -19.61
C ALA A 94 12.83 -3.09 -19.39
N GLY A 95 13.12 -4.14 -20.16
CA GLY A 95 12.50 -5.46 -20.02
C GLY A 95 12.82 -6.16 -18.68
N VAL A 96 13.99 -5.91 -18.08
CA VAL A 96 14.31 -6.41 -16.74
C VAL A 96 13.62 -5.58 -15.66
N GLU A 97 13.52 -4.26 -15.82
CA GLU A 97 12.84 -3.37 -14.87
C GLU A 97 11.35 -3.69 -14.73
N VAL A 98 10.67 -3.97 -15.84
CA VAL A 98 9.26 -4.43 -15.82
C VAL A 98 9.13 -5.73 -15.04
N ARG A 99 9.96 -6.74 -15.36
CA ARG A 99 9.95 -8.03 -14.65
C ARG A 99 10.28 -7.88 -13.16
N LEU A 100 11.17 -6.94 -12.80
CA LEU A 100 11.51 -6.65 -11.41
C LEU A 100 10.32 -6.03 -10.67
N ARG A 101 9.58 -5.12 -11.30
CA ARG A 101 8.35 -4.54 -10.73
C ARG A 101 7.31 -5.62 -10.46
N GLU A 102 7.03 -6.47 -11.45
CA GLU A 102 6.10 -7.59 -11.31
C GLU A 102 6.53 -8.59 -10.23
N ALA A 103 7.84 -8.88 -10.14
CA ALA A 103 8.39 -9.76 -9.11
C ALA A 103 8.25 -9.16 -7.70
N ARG A 104 8.43 -7.85 -7.54
CA ARG A 104 8.22 -7.14 -6.26
C ARG A 104 6.74 -7.14 -5.86
N ASP A 105 5.84 -6.93 -6.80
CA ASP A 105 4.40 -7.03 -6.54
C ASP A 105 4.02 -8.45 -6.12
N THR A 106 4.56 -9.46 -6.81
CA THR A 106 4.39 -10.88 -6.42
C THR A 106 4.93 -11.15 -5.03
N GLN A 107 6.13 -10.65 -4.70
CA GLN A 107 6.73 -10.78 -3.37
C GLN A 107 5.84 -10.15 -2.28
N ARG A 108 5.26 -8.98 -2.56
CA ARG A 108 4.32 -8.29 -1.65
C ARG A 108 3.08 -9.15 -1.40
N VAL A 109 2.51 -9.75 -2.44
CA VAL A 109 1.37 -10.68 -2.31
C VAL A 109 1.75 -11.91 -1.47
N ARG A 110 2.88 -12.57 -1.79
CA ARG A 110 3.33 -13.75 -1.03
C ARG A 110 3.64 -13.45 0.43
N ARG A 111 4.17 -12.25 0.72
CA ARG A 111 4.38 -11.78 2.10
C ARG A 111 3.05 -11.68 2.85
N LEU A 112 2.01 -11.10 2.24
CA LEU A 112 0.69 -10.98 2.85
C LEU A 112 0.05 -12.35 3.09
N GLU A 113 0.20 -13.29 2.15
CA GLU A 113 -0.28 -14.67 2.31
C GLU A 113 0.42 -15.37 3.47
N LEU A 114 1.75 -15.21 3.60
CA LEU A 114 2.51 -15.73 4.73
C LEU A 114 2.02 -15.14 6.05
N VAL A 115 1.88 -13.81 6.13
CA VAL A 115 1.36 -13.13 7.33
C VAL A 115 -0.01 -13.70 7.73
N ARG A 116 -0.92 -13.89 6.77
CA ARG A 116 -2.24 -14.48 7.02
C ARG A 116 -2.16 -15.92 7.54
N ALA A 117 -1.36 -16.77 6.89
CA ALA A 117 -1.22 -18.17 7.27
C ALA A 117 -0.57 -18.32 8.65
N SER A 118 0.45 -17.52 8.94
CA SER A 118 1.11 -17.45 10.24
C SER A 118 0.15 -17.00 11.35
N TRP A 119 -0.66 -15.97 11.12
CA TRP A 119 -1.69 -15.54 12.09
C TRP A 119 -2.71 -16.65 12.39
N ALA A 120 -3.23 -17.32 11.36
CA ALA A 120 -4.20 -18.40 11.54
C ALA A 120 -3.60 -19.56 12.36
N TRP A 121 -2.32 -19.89 12.14
CA TRP A 121 -1.62 -20.92 12.87
C TRP A 121 -1.34 -20.53 14.34
N VAL A 122 -0.87 -19.31 14.59
CA VAL A 122 -0.68 -18.74 15.95
C VAL A 122 -1.98 -18.77 16.74
N ALA A 123 -3.08 -18.31 16.15
CA ALA A 123 -4.39 -18.31 16.80
C ALA A 123 -4.77 -19.73 17.26
N ARG A 124 -4.59 -20.72 16.38
CA ARG A 124 -4.91 -22.12 16.69
C ARG A 124 -3.99 -22.71 17.75
N LEU A 125 -2.70 -22.37 17.74
CA LEU A 125 -1.75 -22.76 18.79
C LEU A 125 -2.21 -22.25 20.16
N LEU A 126 -2.57 -20.96 20.27
CA LEU A 126 -3.01 -20.35 21.52
C LEU A 126 -4.35 -20.92 22.02
N GLU A 127 -5.30 -21.18 21.13
CA GLU A 127 -6.55 -21.87 21.47
C GLU A 127 -6.31 -23.29 21.99
N THR A 128 -5.38 -24.02 21.36
CA THR A 128 -5.02 -25.38 21.76
C THR A 128 -4.27 -25.36 23.09
N ALA A 129 -3.38 -24.38 23.31
CA ALA A 129 -2.71 -24.14 24.58
C ALA A 129 -3.72 -23.88 25.71
N GLY A 130 -4.68 -22.98 25.50
CA GLY A 130 -5.71 -22.66 26.49
C GLY A 130 -6.65 -23.84 26.81
N ARG A 131 -6.91 -24.73 25.83
CA ARG A 131 -7.62 -25.99 26.08
C ARG A 131 -6.78 -26.97 26.89
N ALA A 132 -5.52 -27.19 26.48
CA ALA A 132 -4.60 -28.08 27.18
C ALA A 132 -4.38 -27.67 28.64
N TRP A 133 -4.30 -26.36 28.90
CA TRP A 133 -4.19 -25.82 30.25
C TRP A 133 -5.40 -26.17 31.13
N ARG A 134 -6.63 -25.99 30.61
CA ARG A 134 -7.88 -26.28 31.32
C ARG A 134 -8.02 -27.75 31.72
N ILE A 135 -7.49 -28.66 30.92
CA ILE A 135 -7.51 -30.12 31.20
C ILE A 135 -6.25 -30.62 31.92
N GLY A 136 -5.44 -29.70 32.50
CA GLY A 136 -4.27 -30.05 33.31
C GLY A 136 -3.01 -30.44 32.53
N ARG A 137 -3.02 -30.37 31.20
CA ARG A 137 -1.84 -30.68 30.34
C ARG A 137 -0.90 -29.48 30.22
N LYS A 138 -0.26 -29.11 31.34
CA LYS A 138 0.58 -27.91 31.45
C LYS A 138 1.80 -27.90 30.51
N LYS A 139 2.45 -29.05 30.30
CA LYS A 139 3.61 -29.16 29.38
C LYS A 139 3.22 -28.83 27.93
N GLN A 140 2.16 -29.47 27.44
CA GLN A 140 1.63 -29.25 26.10
C GLN A 140 1.14 -27.80 25.90
N ALA A 141 0.52 -27.21 26.92
CA ALA A 141 0.10 -25.82 26.87
C ALA A 141 1.29 -24.84 26.73
N ARG A 142 2.39 -25.09 27.45
CA ARG A 142 3.63 -24.30 27.32
C ARG A 142 4.23 -24.43 25.92
N GLU A 143 4.40 -25.66 25.42
CA GLU A 143 4.95 -25.92 24.09
C GLU A 143 4.19 -25.18 22.98
N HIS A 144 2.85 -25.19 23.04
CA HIS A 144 2.04 -24.45 22.07
C HIS A 144 2.15 -22.92 22.21
N THR A 145 2.26 -22.43 23.45
CA THR A 145 2.45 -20.99 23.72
C THR A 145 3.81 -20.52 23.22
N ASP A 146 4.87 -21.27 23.48
CA ASP A 146 6.24 -20.94 23.04
C ASP A 146 6.34 -20.92 21.51
N ARG A 147 5.71 -21.88 20.82
CA ARG A 147 5.63 -21.89 19.35
C ARG A 147 4.87 -20.69 18.81
N ALA A 148 3.77 -20.30 19.45
CA ALA A 148 3.00 -19.13 19.06
C ALA A 148 3.80 -17.84 19.25
N LEU A 149 4.55 -17.73 20.36
CA LEU A 149 5.44 -16.61 20.65
C LEU A 149 6.55 -16.45 19.60
N ALA A 150 7.24 -17.53 19.28
CA ALA A 150 8.30 -17.51 18.26
C ALA A 150 7.77 -17.08 16.87
N GLU A 151 6.56 -17.51 16.50
CA GLU A 151 5.96 -17.10 15.24
C GLU A 151 5.44 -15.67 15.26
N LEU A 152 4.92 -15.23 16.41
CA LEU A 152 4.55 -13.85 16.63
C LEU A 152 5.77 -12.93 16.38
N GLU A 153 6.95 -13.21 16.93
CA GLU A 153 8.16 -12.40 16.69
C GLU A 153 8.49 -12.27 15.20
N ARG A 154 8.37 -13.38 14.45
CA ARG A 154 8.57 -13.37 12.99
C ARG A 154 7.53 -12.52 12.26
N LEU A 155 6.27 -12.54 12.71
CA LEU A 155 5.20 -11.71 12.16
C LEU A 155 5.48 -10.21 12.32
N GLU A 156 6.10 -9.79 13.43
CA GLU A 156 6.46 -8.37 13.64
C GLU A 156 7.46 -7.88 12.59
N ALA A 157 8.51 -8.67 12.30
CA ALA A 157 9.45 -8.36 11.24
C ALA A 157 8.79 -8.34 9.85
N LEU A 158 7.76 -9.17 9.65
CA LEU A 158 6.99 -9.24 8.41
C LEU A 158 5.93 -8.16 8.27
N GLU A 159 5.64 -7.34 9.28
CA GLU A 159 4.58 -6.32 9.21
C GLU A 159 5.10 -4.87 9.23
N SER A 160 6.37 -4.62 9.56
CA SER A 160 6.94 -3.27 9.53
C SER A 160 7.18 -2.75 8.11
N ILE A 161 6.21 -2.02 7.53
CA ILE A 161 6.44 -1.00 6.49
C ILE A 161 5.48 0.16 6.77
N GLU A 162 6.06 1.35 6.99
CA GLU A 162 5.38 2.62 7.21
C GLU A 162 4.80 3.17 5.90
N ASP A 163 3.52 3.57 5.91
CA ASP A 163 2.99 4.49 4.90
C ASP A 163 3.54 5.90 5.19
N PRO A 164 4.02 6.64 4.17
CA PRO A 164 4.50 8.00 4.37
C PRO A 164 3.35 8.93 4.79
N PRO A 165 3.59 9.88 5.72
CA PRO A 165 2.63 10.95 5.99
C PRO A 165 2.60 11.93 4.80
N GLU A 166 1.40 12.33 4.38
CA GLU A 166 1.18 13.37 3.37
C GLU A 166 1.14 14.76 4.02
N GLU A 167 1.69 15.76 3.33
CA GLU A 167 1.59 17.17 3.70
C GLU A 167 0.14 17.68 3.52
N GLU A 168 -0.38 18.39 4.53
CA GLU A 168 -1.73 18.96 4.51
C GLU A 168 -1.76 20.24 3.65
N PHE A 169 -2.48 20.21 2.53
CA PHE A 169 -2.86 21.43 1.82
C PHE A 169 -4.03 22.11 2.55
N ARG A 170 -3.88 23.40 2.91
CA ARG A 170 -4.94 24.17 3.56
C ARG A 170 -5.68 25.04 2.53
N PRO A 171 -7.03 24.97 2.45
CA PRO A 171 -7.81 25.88 1.62
C PRO A 171 -7.49 27.34 1.95
N ARG A 172 -7.40 28.19 0.93
CA ARG A 172 -7.28 29.63 1.10
C ARG A 172 -8.67 30.26 1.22
N PRO A 173 -8.84 31.37 1.97
CA PRO A 173 -10.08 32.13 1.98
C PRO A 173 -10.47 32.56 0.56
N VAL A 174 -11.76 32.52 0.24
CA VAL A 174 -12.30 32.93 -1.06
C VAL A 174 -12.34 34.45 -1.12
N ASP A 175 -11.70 35.05 -2.12
CA ASP A 175 -11.84 36.47 -2.46
C ASP A 175 -13.01 36.64 -3.45
N PRO A 176 -14.15 37.22 -3.04
CA PRO A 176 -15.32 37.36 -3.90
C PRO A 176 -15.11 38.33 -5.08
N ASP A 177 -14.10 39.20 -5.02
CA ASP A 177 -13.78 40.16 -6.08
C ASP A 177 -12.80 39.61 -7.11
N ALA A 178 -12.28 38.39 -6.89
CA ALA A 178 -11.34 37.74 -7.80
C ALA A 178 -11.90 37.59 -9.23
N PRO A 179 -11.02 37.56 -10.26
CA PRO A 179 -11.45 37.35 -11.63
C PRO A 179 -12.22 36.04 -11.81
N THR A 180 -13.30 36.05 -12.58
CA THR A 180 -14.12 34.85 -12.86
C THR A 180 -13.32 33.62 -13.31
N PRO A 181 -12.29 33.74 -14.17
CA PRO A 181 -11.43 32.59 -14.51
C PRO A 181 -10.72 31.99 -13.29
N VAL A 182 -10.19 32.84 -12.39
CA VAL A 182 -9.51 32.41 -11.16
C VAL A 182 -10.48 31.67 -10.23
N LEU A 183 -11.72 32.15 -10.11
CA LEU A 183 -12.75 31.47 -9.33
C LEU A 183 -13.12 30.11 -9.94
N ARG A 184 -13.16 29.98 -11.28
CA ARG A 184 -13.40 28.69 -11.95
C ARG A 184 -12.24 27.71 -11.73
N ASP A 185 -11.00 28.16 -11.85
CA ASP A 185 -9.81 27.34 -11.58
C ASP A 185 -9.81 26.81 -10.12
N LEU A 186 -10.24 27.64 -9.16
CA LEU A 186 -10.38 27.23 -7.77
C LEU A 186 -11.49 26.18 -7.56
N VAL A 187 -12.61 26.27 -8.29
CA VAL A 187 -13.67 25.24 -8.27
C VAL A 187 -13.12 23.89 -8.74
N GLU A 188 -12.40 23.87 -9.86
CA GLU A 188 -11.79 22.66 -10.40
C GLU A 188 -10.73 22.09 -9.45
N LEU A 189 -9.89 22.96 -8.87
CA LEU A 189 -8.89 22.56 -7.87
C LEU A 189 -9.55 21.94 -6.63
N TYR A 190 -10.56 22.58 -6.05
CA TYR A 190 -11.23 22.05 -4.86
C TYR A 190 -12.03 20.79 -5.16
N ALA A 191 -12.58 20.63 -6.36
CA ALA A 191 -13.18 19.37 -6.79
C ALA A 191 -12.15 18.23 -6.84
N ALA A 192 -10.97 18.47 -7.44
CA ALA A 192 -9.89 17.47 -7.48
C ALA A 192 -9.37 17.11 -6.07
N LEU A 193 -9.24 18.10 -5.19
CA LEU A 193 -8.81 17.90 -3.80
C LEU A 193 -9.86 17.15 -2.97
N GLU A 194 -11.15 17.45 -3.18
CA GLU A 194 -12.28 16.72 -2.60
C GLU A 194 -12.27 15.26 -3.02
N ASP A 195 -12.16 14.98 -4.31
CA ASP A 195 -12.12 13.62 -4.85
C ASP A 195 -10.91 12.84 -4.34
N GLY A 196 -9.73 13.47 -4.30
CA GLY A 196 -8.53 12.88 -3.70
C GLY A 196 -8.71 12.54 -2.21
N ALA A 197 -9.32 13.44 -1.44
CA ALA A 197 -9.60 13.21 -0.02
C ALA A 197 -10.66 12.11 0.20
N ARG A 198 -11.70 12.05 -0.63
CA ARG A 198 -12.72 10.98 -0.61
C ARG A 198 -12.12 9.63 -0.96
N GLU A 199 -11.30 9.57 -2.01
CA GLU A 199 -10.63 8.35 -2.41
C GLU A 199 -9.68 7.86 -1.31
N ARG A 200 -8.98 8.77 -0.64
CA ARG A 200 -8.15 8.44 0.52
C ARG A 200 -8.97 7.87 1.68
N ALA A 201 -10.13 8.47 2.00
CA ALA A 201 -11.02 7.94 3.02
C ALA A 201 -11.52 6.53 2.66
N ARG A 202 -11.90 6.32 1.40
CA ARG A 202 -12.30 5.00 0.86
C ARG A 202 -11.16 3.99 0.91
N SER A 203 -9.92 4.40 0.63
CA SER A 203 -8.76 3.50 0.67
C SER A 203 -8.35 3.11 2.09
N LEU A 204 -8.58 3.99 3.07
CA LEU A 204 -8.30 3.73 4.48
C LEU A 204 -9.36 2.88 5.18
N ALA A 205 -10.63 2.95 4.74
CA ALA A 205 -11.72 2.13 5.30
C ALA A 205 -11.41 0.61 5.38
N PRO A 206 -10.93 -0.06 4.31
CA PRO A 206 -10.58 -1.48 4.40
C PRO A 206 -9.36 -1.73 5.28
N VAL A 207 -8.48 -0.75 5.51
CA VAL A 207 -7.33 -0.88 6.43
C VAL A 207 -7.79 -0.79 7.89
N GLU A 208 -8.67 0.17 8.18
CA GLU A 208 -9.30 0.34 9.49
C GLU A 208 -10.06 -0.92 9.91
N GLU A 209 -10.88 -1.49 9.00
CA GLU A 209 -11.64 -2.71 9.29
C GLU A 209 -10.74 -3.93 9.55
N LYS A 210 -9.63 -4.04 8.82
CA LYS A 210 -8.61 -5.07 9.06
C LYS A 210 -7.98 -4.92 10.45
N LEU A 211 -7.61 -3.70 10.84
CA LEU A 211 -7.05 -3.42 12.16
C LEU A 211 -8.07 -3.65 13.27
N ARG A 212 -9.34 -3.30 13.07
CA ARG A 212 -10.44 -3.56 14.00
C ARG A 212 -10.62 -5.06 14.25
N THR A 213 -10.66 -5.84 13.18
CA THR A 213 -10.73 -7.31 13.25
C THR A 213 -9.53 -7.89 14.00
N ARG A 214 -8.32 -7.39 13.69
CA ARG A 214 -7.09 -7.80 14.37
C ARG A 214 -7.09 -7.46 15.85
N VAL A 215 -7.52 -6.26 16.23
CA VAL A 215 -7.64 -5.83 17.64
C VAL A 215 -8.63 -6.72 18.38
N ALA A 216 -9.81 -6.97 17.82
CA ALA A 216 -10.81 -7.84 18.43
C ALA A 216 -10.28 -9.29 18.61
N HIS A 217 -9.56 -9.79 17.60
CA HIS A 217 -8.95 -11.11 17.67
C HIS A 217 -7.85 -11.20 18.74
N LEU A 218 -6.94 -10.23 18.78
CA LEU A 218 -5.89 -10.13 19.80
C LEU A 218 -6.47 -10.00 21.21
N ASP A 219 -7.51 -9.19 21.38
CA ASP A 219 -8.21 -9.02 22.66
C ASP A 219 -8.78 -10.36 23.14
N ARG A 220 -9.41 -11.12 22.23
CA ARG A 220 -9.90 -12.47 22.51
C ARG A 220 -8.79 -13.42 22.92
N LEU A 221 -7.65 -13.40 22.22
CA LEU A 221 -6.49 -14.25 22.54
C LEU A 221 -5.87 -13.90 23.90
N VAL A 222 -5.75 -12.61 24.23
CA VAL A 222 -5.27 -12.16 25.56
C VAL A 222 -6.16 -12.69 26.68
N ARG A 223 -7.47 -12.75 26.47
CA ARG A 223 -8.41 -13.30 27.47
C ARG A 223 -8.26 -14.81 27.67
N TYR A 224 -7.80 -15.56 26.66
CA TYR A 224 -7.65 -17.02 26.74
C TYR A 224 -6.26 -17.50 27.16
N ALA A 225 -5.22 -16.72 26.87
CA ALA A 225 -3.83 -17.07 27.18
C ALA A 225 -3.39 -16.38 28.46
N TYR A 226 -2.98 -17.16 29.46
CA TYR A 226 -2.48 -16.66 30.74
C TYR A 226 -1.26 -15.78 30.51
N ALA A 227 -1.39 -14.48 30.78
CA ALA A 227 -0.32 -13.49 30.95
C ALA A 227 0.87 -13.64 29.98
N VAL A 228 0.62 -13.64 28.66
CA VAL A 228 1.68 -13.54 27.66
C VAL A 228 2.00 -12.06 27.43
N PRO A 229 3.10 -11.49 27.97
CA PRO A 229 3.33 -10.04 27.98
C PRO A 229 3.48 -9.45 26.58
N THR A 230 4.07 -10.22 25.66
CA THR A 230 4.24 -9.84 24.25
C THR A 230 2.90 -9.72 23.51
N LEU A 231 1.89 -10.53 23.87
CA LEU A 231 0.55 -10.44 23.27
C LEU A 231 -0.19 -9.18 23.73
N ALA A 232 -0.01 -8.80 25.00
CA ALA A 232 -0.54 -7.55 25.54
C ALA A 232 0.09 -6.32 24.88
N GLU A 233 1.42 -6.32 24.67
CA GLU A 233 2.08 -5.22 23.94
C GLU A 233 1.61 -5.15 22.49
N ARG A 234 1.40 -6.30 21.83
CA ARG A 234 0.86 -6.35 20.46
C ARG A 234 -0.56 -5.84 20.36
N LEU A 235 -1.41 -6.16 21.34
CA LEU A 235 -2.74 -5.58 21.42
C LEU A 235 -2.67 -4.07 21.59
N ARG A 236 -1.77 -3.56 22.45
CA ARG A 236 -1.53 -2.11 22.59
C ARG A 236 -1.08 -1.47 21.28
N ARG A 237 -0.11 -2.06 20.58
CA ARG A 237 0.36 -1.58 19.28
C ARG A 237 -0.75 -1.59 18.23
N ALA A 238 -1.49 -2.69 18.08
CA ALA A 238 -2.60 -2.79 17.14
C ALA A 238 -3.72 -1.78 17.44
N ARG A 239 -3.98 -1.49 18.72
CA ARG A 239 -4.92 -0.43 19.13
C ARG A 239 -4.42 0.97 18.73
N ARG A 240 -3.12 1.27 18.94
CA ARG A 240 -2.50 2.52 18.47
C ARG A 240 -2.55 2.66 16.95
N ASP A 241 -2.27 1.60 16.22
CA ASP A 241 -2.32 1.59 14.76
C ASP A 241 -3.77 1.80 14.27
N LEU A 242 -4.75 1.13 14.90
CA LEU A 242 -6.17 1.34 14.61
C LEU A 242 -6.59 2.78 14.88
N GLU A 243 -6.19 3.35 16.01
CA GLU A 243 -6.49 4.73 16.37
C GLU A 243 -5.87 5.71 15.36
N ARG A 244 -4.62 5.50 14.97
CA ARG A 244 -3.93 6.29 13.94
C ARG A 244 -4.65 6.24 12.60
N VAL A 245 -4.99 5.04 12.10
CA VAL A 245 -5.70 4.88 10.81
C VAL A 245 -7.12 5.47 10.88
N SER A 246 -7.83 5.27 11.99
CA SER A 246 -9.15 5.87 12.20
C SER A 246 -9.07 7.40 12.25
N GLY A 247 -8.02 7.95 12.84
CA GLY A 247 -7.72 9.38 12.83
C GLY A 247 -7.44 9.90 11.42
N LEU A 248 -6.61 9.20 10.65
CA LEU A 248 -6.32 9.56 9.25
C LEU A 248 -7.55 9.51 8.36
N ARG A 249 -8.43 8.51 8.54
CA ARG A 249 -9.68 8.40 7.77
C ARG A 249 -10.62 9.55 8.10
N ARG A 250 -10.87 9.81 9.39
CA ARG A 250 -11.68 10.96 9.83
C ARG A 250 -11.12 12.28 9.31
N GLY A 251 -9.80 12.48 9.38
CA GLY A 251 -9.15 13.66 8.84
C GLY A 251 -9.31 13.80 7.32
N ALA A 252 -9.28 12.70 6.56
CA ALA A 252 -9.56 12.71 5.13
C ALA A 252 -11.03 13.06 4.83
N GLU A 253 -11.98 12.52 5.60
CA GLU A 253 -13.41 12.86 5.49
C GLU A 253 -13.69 14.33 5.84
N GLU A 254 -13.01 14.86 6.87
CA GLU A 254 -13.08 16.28 7.23
C GLU A 254 -12.49 17.19 6.16
N ARG A 255 -11.36 16.80 5.55
CA ARG A 255 -10.78 17.54 4.41
C ARG A 255 -11.72 17.53 3.21
N ALA A 256 -12.30 16.38 2.86
CA ALA A 256 -13.29 16.29 1.80
C ALA A 256 -14.48 17.23 2.05
N ARG A 257 -15.00 17.27 3.28
CA ARG A 257 -16.07 18.20 3.67
C ARG A 257 -15.63 19.67 3.58
N ARG A 258 -14.41 19.99 4.00
CA ARG A 258 -13.86 21.35 3.89
C ARG A 258 -13.75 21.80 2.42
N TYR A 259 -13.19 20.96 1.54
CA TYR A 259 -13.05 21.28 0.12
C TYR A 259 -14.41 21.40 -0.58
N ALA A 260 -15.36 20.53 -0.25
CA ALA A 260 -16.74 20.62 -0.74
C ALA A 260 -17.38 21.96 -0.35
N GLY A 261 -17.26 22.36 0.92
CA GLY A 261 -17.77 23.64 1.41
C GLY A 261 -17.13 24.85 0.70
N SER A 262 -15.81 24.85 0.51
CA SER A 262 -15.12 25.92 -0.23
C SER A 262 -15.52 25.95 -1.71
N ARG A 263 -15.74 24.80 -2.35
CA ARG A 263 -16.24 24.74 -3.73
C ARG A 263 -17.63 25.35 -3.84
N GLU A 264 -18.56 24.92 -2.97
CA GLU A 264 -19.93 25.44 -2.94
C GLU A 264 -19.96 26.95 -2.70
N GLU A 265 -19.10 27.47 -1.82
CA GLU A 265 -18.99 28.91 -1.57
C GLU A 265 -18.61 29.68 -2.84
N ILE A 266 -17.61 29.19 -3.59
CA ILE A 266 -17.19 29.82 -4.85
C ILE A 266 -18.28 29.71 -5.92
N GLU A 267 -18.93 28.55 -6.04
CA GLU A 267 -20.05 28.35 -6.98
C GLU A 267 -21.21 29.31 -6.69
N ARG A 268 -21.50 29.60 -5.41
CA ARG A 268 -22.48 30.62 -5.02
C ARG A 268 -22.05 32.02 -5.45
N VAL A 269 -20.79 32.40 -5.27
CA VAL A 269 -20.25 33.69 -5.73
C VAL A 269 -20.38 33.81 -7.26
N LEU A 270 -19.99 32.77 -8.01
CA LEU A 270 -20.10 32.72 -9.46
C LEU A 270 -21.56 32.84 -9.94
N SER A 271 -22.48 32.13 -9.27
CA SER A 271 -23.92 32.17 -9.59
C SER A 271 -24.53 33.55 -9.31
N ALA A 272 -24.18 34.17 -8.17
CA ALA A 272 -24.61 35.52 -7.84
C ALA A 272 -24.10 36.55 -8.86
N ARG A 273 -22.86 36.38 -9.36
CA ARG A 273 -22.28 37.25 -10.40
C ARG A 273 -23.01 37.09 -11.74
N ALA A 274 -23.33 35.86 -12.13
CA ALA A 274 -24.11 35.59 -13.35
C ALA A 274 -25.49 36.25 -13.30
N LEU A 275 -26.22 36.11 -12.19
CA LEU A 275 -27.54 36.74 -12.00
C LEU A 275 -27.48 38.28 -12.06
N ARG A 276 -26.43 38.91 -11.50
CA ARG A 276 -26.24 40.37 -11.63
C ARG A 276 -26.02 40.79 -13.08
N LEU A 277 -25.22 40.03 -13.84
CA LEU A 277 -24.95 40.33 -15.24
C LEU A 277 -26.21 40.17 -16.12
N GLU A 278 -27.02 39.14 -15.88
CA GLU A 278 -28.31 38.95 -16.58
C GLU A 278 -29.34 40.04 -16.24
N GLY A 279 -29.39 40.49 -14.98
CA GLY A 279 -30.24 41.62 -14.57
C GLY A 279 -29.83 42.96 -15.21
N LEU A 280 -28.53 43.17 -15.41
CA LEU A 280 -27.99 44.33 -16.12
C LEU A 280 -28.26 44.27 -17.64
N ASP A 281 -28.34 43.06 -18.22
CA ASP A 281 -28.61 42.88 -19.65
C ASP A 281 -30.11 43.03 -19.97
N ARG A 282 -31.00 42.61 -19.06
CA ARG A 282 -32.46 42.82 -19.17
C ARG A 282 -32.89 44.27 -18.99
N SER A 283 -32.12 45.07 -18.24
CA SER A 283 -32.35 46.52 -18.09
C SER A 283 -31.76 47.35 -19.24
N ARG A 284 -31.03 46.73 -20.17
CA ARG A 284 -30.44 47.36 -21.37
C ARG A 284 -31.17 47.02 -22.68
N ARG A 285 -32.15 46.13 -22.67
CA ARG A 285 -33.04 45.91 -23.83
C ARG A 285 -34.34 46.71 -23.64
N PRO A 286 -34.66 47.68 -24.51
CA PRO A 286 -35.90 48.46 -24.45
C PRO A 286 -37.14 47.60 -24.74
#